data_AF-A0A6A3ST83-F1
#
_entry.id   AF-A0A6A3ST83-F1
#
_cell.length_a   1.000
_cell.length_b   1.000
_cell.length_c   1.000
_cell.angle_alpha   90.00
_cell.angle_beta   90.00
_cell.angle_gamma   90.00
#
_symmetry.space_group_name_H-M   'P 1'
#
loop_
_entity.id
_entity.type
_entity.pdbx_description
1 polymer ?
#
loop_
_entity_poly.entity_id
_entity_poly.type
_entity_poly.pdbx_seq_one_letter_code
_entity_poly.pdbx_strand_id
1 'polypeptide(L)'
;MQRERVQRWLNDFRDAEKPLDREDAVNVGVQEDGVKQLILQLLRAYRELTENASDCPPATALDVEHHINTGDAAPVMLKRRRQARVEDAIIDGNEVKMLAD
;
A
#
# COMPACT_ATOMS: atom_id res chain seq x y z
N MET A 1 16.83 -18.54 19.20
CA MET A 1 16.59 -17.16 19.71
C MET A 1 15.64 -16.31 18.87
N GLN A 2 14.95 -16.80 17.82
CA GLN A 2 14.15 -15.90 16.96
C GLN A 2 12.64 -16.15 17.01
N ARG A 3 12.17 -17.39 16.84
CA ARG A 3 10.73 -17.68 16.69
C ARG A 3 9.88 -17.35 17.92
N GLU A 4 10.28 -17.77 19.11
CA GLU A 4 9.57 -17.48 20.36
C GLU A 4 9.49 -15.98 20.66
N ARG A 5 10.52 -15.22 20.25
CA ARG A 5 10.58 -13.77 20.43
C ARG A 5 9.61 -13.06 19.47
N VAL A 6 9.58 -13.51 18.22
CA VAL A 6 8.60 -13.03 17.21
C VAL A 6 7.19 -13.37 17.64
N GLN A 7 6.95 -14.59 18.13
CA GLN A 7 5.63 -14.99 18.59
C GLN A 7 5.16 -14.19 19.80
N ARG A 8 6.04 -13.94 20.78
CA ARG A 8 5.73 -13.07 21.92
C ARG A 8 5.40 -11.64 21.46
N TRP A 9 6.18 -11.09 20.54
CA TRP A 9 5.93 -9.76 19.96
C TRP A 9 4.60 -9.69 19.20
N LEU A 10 4.26 -10.72 18.41
CA LEU A 10 2.98 -10.79 17.70
C LEU A 10 1.77 -10.91 18.63
N ASN A 11 1.93 -11.56 19.79
CA ASN A 11 0.86 -11.68 20.78
C ASN A 11 0.50 -10.35 21.47
N ASP A 12 1.39 -9.35 21.42
CA ASP A 12 1.11 -8.01 21.95
C ASP A 12 0.13 -7.22 21.05
N PHE A 13 -0.08 -7.65 19.79
CA PHE A 13 -1.05 -7.03 18.88
C PHE A 13 -2.44 -7.63 19.08
N ARG A 14 -3.38 -6.82 19.59
CA ARG A 14 -4.75 -7.25 19.91
C ARG A 14 -5.61 -7.62 18.69
N ASP A 15 -5.27 -7.13 17.49
CA ASP A 15 -6.08 -7.32 16.27
C ASP A 15 -5.76 -8.60 15.48
N ALA A 16 -4.82 -9.43 15.95
CA ALA A 16 -4.37 -10.62 15.26
C ALA A 16 -5.35 -11.82 15.33
N GLU A 17 -6.45 -11.71 16.10
CA GLU A 17 -7.45 -12.78 16.22
C GLU A 17 -8.44 -12.82 15.05
N LYS A 18 -8.81 -11.66 14.49
CA LYS A 18 -9.76 -11.60 13.37
C LYS A 18 -9.05 -12.03 12.08
N PRO A 19 -9.58 -13.01 11.31
CA PRO A 19 -9.02 -13.40 10.01
C PRO A 19 -9.02 -12.28 8.97
N LEU A 20 -8.18 -12.42 7.95
CA LEU A 20 -8.17 -11.57 6.75
C LEU A 20 -9.24 -12.01 5.74
N ASP A 21 -9.64 -11.10 4.86
CA ASP A 21 -10.46 -11.45 3.70
C ASP A 21 -9.62 -12.31 2.74
N ARG A 22 -10.15 -13.48 2.35
CA ARG A 22 -9.45 -14.48 1.52
C ARG A 22 -8.12 -14.97 2.10
N GLU A 23 -8.05 -15.13 3.43
CA GLU A 23 -6.85 -15.65 4.11
C GLU A 23 -6.42 -17.03 3.59
N ASP A 24 -7.36 -17.83 3.09
CA ASP A 24 -7.12 -19.14 2.47
C ASP A 24 -6.28 -19.07 1.18
N ALA A 25 -6.32 -17.94 0.47
CA ALA A 25 -5.56 -17.71 -0.75
C ALA A 25 -4.12 -17.23 -0.49
N VAL A 26 -3.74 -16.98 0.77
CA VAL A 26 -2.40 -16.50 1.12
C VAL A 26 -1.37 -17.62 0.89
N ASN A 27 -0.53 -17.44 -0.13
CA ASN A 27 0.59 -18.32 -0.41
C ASN A 27 1.88 -17.78 0.22
N VAL A 28 2.35 -18.45 1.27
CA VAL A 28 3.54 -18.07 2.03
C VAL A 28 4.83 -18.66 1.43
N GLY A 29 4.72 -19.61 0.49
CA GLY A 29 5.88 -20.29 -0.11
C GLY A 29 6.64 -21.23 0.85
N VAL A 30 6.22 -21.32 2.11
CA VAL A 30 6.79 -22.17 3.16
C VAL A 30 5.74 -23.18 3.62
N GLN A 31 6.10 -24.46 3.62
CA GLN A 31 5.20 -25.57 3.99
C GLN A 31 5.23 -25.91 5.49
N GLU A 32 6.10 -25.26 6.28
CA GLU A 32 6.09 -25.45 7.73
C GLU A 32 4.87 -24.72 8.33
N ASP A 33 3.90 -25.49 8.82
CA ASP A 33 2.65 -24.98 9.41
C ASP A 33 2.91 -23.90 10.47
N GLY A 34 3.95 -24.11 11.27
CA GLY A 34 4.35 -23.17 12.32
C GLY A 34 4.80 -21.79 11.83
N VAL A 35 5.42 -21.72 10.65
CA VAL A 35 5.88 -20.47 10.03
C VAL A 35 4.74 -19.80 9.30
N LYS A 36 3.89 -20.58 8.62
CA LYS A 36 2.67 -20.09 7.97
C LYS A 36 1.77 -19.37 8.97
N GLN A 37 1.55 -19.94 10.16
CA GLN A 37 0.73 -19.32 11.19
C GLN A 37 1.28 -17.97 11.68
N LEU A 38 2.61 -17.85 11.85
CA LEU A 38 3.23 -16.59 12.25
C LEU A 38 3.07 -15.50 11.19
N ILE A 39 3.15 -15.86 9.91
CA ILE A 39 2.96 -14.92 8.80
C ILE A 39 1.49 -14.48 8.70
N LEU A 40 0.54 -15.39 8.88
CA LEU A 40 -0.88 -15.03 8.94
C LEU A 40 -1.17 -14.10 10.12
N GLN A 41 -0.63 -14.40 11.30
CA GLN A 41 -0.78 -13.56 12.49
C GLN A 41 -0.20 -12.15 12.28
N LEU A 42 0.95 -12.04 11.60
CA LEU A 42 1.54 -10.76 11.21
C LEU A 42 0.63 -9.98 10.25
N LEU A 43 0.13 -10.62 9.19
CA LEU A 43 -0.73 -9.95 8.21
C LEU A 43 -2.04 -9.47 8.85
N ARG A 44 -2.62 -10.25 9.79
CA ARG A 44 -3.79 -9.82 10.57
C ARG A 44 -3.50 -8.60 11.44
N ALA A 45 -2.34 -8.55 12.09
CA ALA A 45 -1.92 -7.42 12.92
C ALA A 45 -1.73 -6.13 12.09
N TYR A 46 -1.33 -6.27 10.82
CA TYR A 46 -1.17 -5.16 9.88
C TYR A 46 -2.31 -5.07 8.85
N ARG A 47 -3.52 -5.50 9.22
CA ARG A 47 -4.64 -5.59 8.26
C ARG A 47 -4.89 -4.30 7.49
N GLU A 48 -4.83 -3.15 8.16
CA GLU A 48 -5.06 -1.83 7.55
C GLU A 48 -4.04 -1.50 6.46
N LEU A 49 -2.83 -2.07 6.53
CA LEU A 49 -1.80 -1.93 5.49
C LEU A 49 -1.98 -2.93 4.34
N THR A 50 -2.69 -4.04 4.58
CA THR A 50 -2.91 -5.11 3.60
C THR A 50 -4.26 -5.00 2.89
N GLU A 51 -5.19 -4.23 3.46
CA GLU A 51 -6.44 -3.89 2.81
C GLU A 51 -6.13 -3.08 1.56
N ASN A 52 -6.80 -3.39 0.46
CA ASN A 52 -6.81 -2.54 -0.72
C ASN A 52 -7.62 -1.29 -0.36
N ALA A 53 -6.99 -0.37 0.38
CA ALA A 53 -7.50 0.97 0.54
C ALA A 53 -7.61 1.63 -0.85
N SER A 54 -8.37 2.72 -0.92
CA SER A 54 -8.56 3.58 -2.09
C SER A 54 -7.32 3.72 -2.98
N ASP A 55 -7.52 4.04 -4.26
CA ASP A 55 -6.41 4.23 -5.20
C ASP A 55 -5.38 5.28 -4.75
N CYS A 56 -5.75 6.16 -3.81
CA CYS A 56 -4.83 7.03 -3.09
C CYS A 56 -4.41 6.39 -1.75
N PRO A 57 -3.10 6.14 -1.53
CA PRO A 57 -2.60 5.71 -0.23
C PRO A 57 -2.81 6.80 0.81
N PRO A 58 -3.02 6.45 2.09
CA PRO A 58 -3.16 7.44 3.15
C PRO A 58 -1.92 8.34 3.22
N ALA A 59 -2.13 9.62 3.54
CA ALA A 59 -1.05 10.56 3.75
C ALA A 59 -0.04 10.02 4.77
N THR A 60 1.25 10.20 4.49
CA THR A 60 2.30 9.71 5.39
C THR A 60 2.19 10.40 6.75
N ALA A 61 2.19 9.62 7.83
CA ALA A 61 2.18 10.17 9.19
C ALA A 61 3.51 10.87 9.56
N LEU A 62 4.56 10.63 8.77
CA LEU A 62 5.85 11.30 8.93
C LEU A 62 5.83 12.64 8.20
N ASP A 63 6.32 13.67 8.88
CA ASP A 63 6.54 15.01 8.32
C ASP A 63 7.82 15.02 7.47
N VAL A 64 7.77 14.30 6.34
CA VAL A 64 8.87 14.18 5.40
C VAL A 64 8.32 14.36 3.99
N GLU A 65 8.80 15.39 3.29
CA GLU A 65 8.39 15.69 1.93
C GLU A 65 9.53 15.45 0.93
N HIS A 66 9.16 15.10 -0.31
CA HIS A 66 10.11 14.97 -1.39
C HIS A 66 10.47 16.35 -1.96
N HIS A 67 11.68 16.83 -1.66
CA HIS A 67 12.19 18.08 -2.23
C HIS A 67 12.81 17.86 -3.61
N ILE A 68 12.22 18.48 -4.65
CA ILE A 68 12.74 18.44 -6.02
C ILE A 68 13.74 19.59 -6.21
N ASN A 69 15.04 19.27 -6.19
CA ASN A 69 16.12 20.23 -6.41
C ASN A 69 16.28 20.53 -7.92
N THR A 70 15.71 21.65 -8.40
CA THR A 70 15.89 22.09 -9.80
C THR A 70 17.10 23.02 -9.99
N GLY A 71 17.70 23.53 -8.91
CA GLY A 71 18.74 24.55 -8.98
C GLY A 71 18.26 25.78 -9.76
N ASP A 72 19.12 26.32 -10.63
CA ASP A 72 18.82 27.48 -11.48
C ASP A 72 18.22 27.08 -12.84
N ALA A 73 17.84 25.81 -13.04
CA ALA A 73 17.27 25.36 -14.29
C ALA A 73 15.89 26.01 -14.53
N ALA A 74 15.72 26.63 -15.69
CA ALA A 74 14.45 27.23 -16.06
C ALA A 74 13.36 26.14 -16.24
N PRO A 75 12.10 26.42 -15.86
CA PRO A 75 10.99 25.51 -16.10
C PRO A 75 10.82 25.18 -17.58
N VAL A 76 10.49 23.93 -17.87
CA VAL A 76 10.24 23.48 -19.25
C VAL A 76 8.75 23.67 -19.57
N MET A 77 8.46 24.47 -20.59
CA MET A 77 7.09 24.71 -21.08
C MET A 77 6.83 23.87 -22.34
N LEU A 78 5.91 22.92 -22.26
CA LEU A 78 5.54 22.05 -23.38
C LEU A 78 4.06 22.24 -23.75
N LYS A 79 3.74 22.13 -25.04
CA LYS A 79 2.35 22.09 -25.50
C LYS A 79 1.75 20.71 -25.23
N ARG A 80 0.51 20.65 -24.74
CA ARG A 80 -0.24 19.39 -24.62
C ARG A 80 -0.34 18.71 -25.99
N ARG A 81 -0.06 17.42 -26.03
CA ARG A 81 -0.26 16.59 -27.23
C ARG A 81 -1.76 16.44 -27.51
N ARG A 82 -2.15 16.46 -28.79
CA ARG A 82 -3.53 16.10 -29.17
C ARG A 82 -3.72 14.59 -29.03
N GLN A 83 -4.68 14.19 -28.22
CA GLN A 83 -5.07 12.80 -28.00
C GLN A 83 -6.38 12.51 -28.74
N ALA A 84 -6.71 11.24 -28.93
CA ALA A 84 -8.01 10.86 -29.46
C ALA A 84 -9.10 11.17 -28.42
N ARG A 85 -10.33 11.49 -28.84
CA ARG A 85 -11.43 11.83 -27.91
C ARG A 85 -11.68 10.77 -26.84
N VAL A 86 -11.48 9.50 -27.19
CA VAL A 86 -11.65 8.37 -26.25
C VAL A 86 -10.55 8.38 -25.18
N GLU A 87 -9.32 8.74 -25.54
CA GLU A 87 -8.19 8.83 -24.61
C GLU A 87 -8.37 10.02 -23.66
N ASP A 88 -8.80 11.18 -24.18
CA ASP A 88 -9.10 12.35 -23.36
C ASP A 88 -10.18 12.02 -22.30
N ALA A 89 -11.24 11.31 -22.68
CA ALA A 89 -12.29 10.92 -21.74
C ALA A 89 -11.80 10.01 -20.61
N ILE A 90 -10.81 9.14 -20.88
CA ILE A 90 -10.19 8.29 -19.85
C ILE A 90 -9.32 9.13 -18.92
N ILE A 91 -8.55 10.07 -19.46
CA ILE A 91 -7.70 10.97 -18.67
C ILE A 91 -8.54 11.83 -17.75
N ASP A 92 -9.57 12.49 -18.29
CA ASP A 92 -10.47 13.34 -17.51
C ASP A 92 -11.15 12.54 -16.39
N GLY A 93 -11.57 11.29 -16.67
CA GLY A 93 -12.14 10.41 -15.66
C GLY A 93 -11.16 10.04 -14.53
N ASN A 94 -9.89 9.81 -14.88
CA ASN A 94 -8.85 9.54 -13.89
C ASN A 94 -8.47 10.80 -13.10
N GLU A 95 -8.42 11.97 -13.74
CA GLU A 95 -8.19 13.25 -13.05
C GLU A 95 -9.26 13.52 -12.00
N VAL A 96 -10.55 13.35 -12.34
CA VAL A 96 -11.64 13.48 -11.38
C VAL A 96 -11.48 12.51 -10.22
N LYS A 97 -11.09 11.26 -10.50
CA LYS A 97 -10.85 10.25 -9.46
C LYS A 97 -9.70 10.63 -8.53
N MET A 98 -8.59 11.15 -9.08
CA MET A 98 -7.42 11.57 -8.31
C MET A 98 -7.67 12.84 -7.48
N LEU A 99 -8.62 13.69 -7.88
CA LEU A 99 -8.95 14.94 -7.19
C LEU A 99 -10.09 14.80 -6.17
N ALA A 100 -10.73 13.63 -6.09
CA ALA A 100 -11.88 13.40 -5.22
C ALA A 100 -11.50 13.05 -3.76
N ASP A 101 -10.21 12.86 -3.49
CA ASP A 101 -9.66 12.54 -2.15
C ASP A 101 -9.32 13.80 -1.33
#